data_AF-A0A1C5ME35-F1
#
_entry.id   AF-A0A1C5ME35-F1
#
_cell.length_a   1.000
_cell.length_b   1.000
_cell.length_c   1.000
_cell.angle_alpha   90.00
_cell.angle_beta   90.00
_cell.angle_gamma   90.00
#
_symmetry.space_group_name_H-M   'P 1'
#
loop_
_entity.id
_entity.type
_entity.pdbx_description
1 polymer ?
#
loop_
_entity_poly.entity_id
_entity_poly.type
_entity_poly.pdbx_seq_one_letter_code
_entity_poly.pdbx_strand_id
1 'polypeptide(L)'
;MPKNEKYLRLAKSRKNKPLDIDLQKIAKEYEKLLHKKFSYLFQGNLKVDFQFKKENFYHLLGFHKLTDVTVVRMVETHQMKRETFFEYVLSGRIGLDKTDKNIVDSDIIVNICDTKKKSDLGEIKANRLAVFSEKNILELLLSDPVIDFEDSDKIFFKLHKEKMRNLNLFVGFDAQKNQHFISTFFLEMIADKFKIKKDGTPQSVIYILSRRIINTTNNETEDFMIKWENVRKELLELPCYRAQRRLKTWINSPHIQTIDVEYNIDEQQKMLKKYDKEKKKLQRLYHILELIKDLNGKDTKEHAILELMEYDIDAEVEEEIVEYIEKDAGKVKEQLDRIEHKASSLENKMSKFKQFLPELRLLEFEEVKYIYQQYLPEFKIEYEIVSQMIRDEKIYQKTLNPEKFKEYYNNYKDGMEIVYEEIAASVNPEESF
;
A
#
# COMPACT_ATOMS: atom_id res chain seq x y z
N MET A 1 38.33 7.98 16.75
CA MET A 1 38.37 8.44 15.35
C MET A 1 38.79 7.28 14.45
N PRO A 2 37.90 6.80 13.56
CA PRO A 2 38.31 6.20 12.27
C PRO A 2 37.37 6.60 11.12
N LYS A 3 36.76 7.79 11.17
CA LYS A 3 35.77 8.25 10.18
C LYS A 3 36.37 8.64 8.82
N ASN A 4 37.66 8.92 8.68
CA ASN A 4 38.23 9.46 7.43
C ASN A 4 38.79 8.40 6.45
N GLU A 5 39.27 7.24 6.92
CA GLU A 5 39.95 6.28 6.01
C GLU A 5 39.00 5.52 5.09
N LYS A 6 37.77 5.21 5.55
CA LYS A 6 36.75 4.56 4.71
C LYS A 6 36.26 5.49 3.59
N TYR A 7 36.19 6.81 3.86
CA TYR A 7 35.85 7.85 2.89
C TYR A 7 36.95 8.01 1.83
N LEU A 8 38.22 7.97 2.24
CA LEU A 8 39.38 8.04 1.36
C LEU A 8 39.54 6.81 0.45
N ARG A 9 39.28 5.59 0.94
CA ARG A 9 39.43 4.35 0.14
C ARG A 9 38.39 4.24 -0.99
N LEU A 10 37.16 4.71 -0.78
CA LEU A 10 36.10 4.67 -1.80
C LEU A 10 36.21 5.80 -2.84
N ALA A 11 36.70 6.98 -2.45
CA ALA A 11 37.01 8.04 -3.41
C ALA A 11 38.09 7.60 -4.42
N LYS A 12 39.04 6.75 -3.99
CA LYS A 12 40.09 6.20 -4.87
C LYS A 12 39.58 5.17 -5.88
N SER A 13 38.48 4.45 -5.62
CA SER A 13 37.97 3.39 -6.52
C SER A 13 37.14 3.92 -7.70
N ARG A 14 36.72 5.19 -7.69
CA ARG A 14 35.91 5.83 -8.75
C ARG A 14 36.74 6.54 -9.83
N LYS A 15 38.06 6.33 -9.87
CA LYS A 15 38.96 7.00 -10.83
C LYS A 15 38.76 6.63 -12.31
N ASN A 16 37.96 5.61 -12.63
CA ASN A 16 37.88 5.09 -14.01
C ASN A 16 36.49 5.28 -14.64
N LYS A 17 36.14 6.54 -14.90
CA LYS A 17 35.32 7.11 -15.98
C LYS A 17 34.79 8.46 -15.49
N PRO A 18 35.01 9.58 -16.20
CA PRO A 18 34.33 10.82 -15.86
C PRO A 18 32.83 10.56 -15.92
N LEU A 19 32.13 10.83 -14.81
CA LEU A 19 30.68 10.87 -14.83
C LEU A 19 30.30 12.03 -15.76
N ASP A 20 29.83 11.68 -16.95
CA ASP A 20 29.32 12.64 -17.93
C ASP A 20 27.98 13.16 -17.42
N ILE A 21 28.03 14.28 -16.70
CA ILE A 21 26.88 14.91 -16.06
C ILE A 21 26.54 16.15 -16.86
N ASP A 22 25.41 16.08 -17.55
CA ASP A 22 24.81 17.23 -18.21
C ASP A 22 23.89 17.98 -17.23
N LEU A 23 24.30 19.18 -16.85
CA LEU A 23 23.55 20.01 -15.92
C LEU A 23 22.24 20.54 -16.53
N GLN A 24 22.21 20.78 -17.85
CA GLN A 24 20.99 21.19 -18.55
C GLN A 24 19.95 20.07 -18.51
N LYS A 25 20.39 18.82 -18.73
CA LYS A 25 19.51 17.65 -18.61
C LYS A 25 18.91 17.52 -17.20
N ILE A 26 19.71 17.78 -16.16
CA ILE A 26 19.22 17.78 -14.77
C ILE A 26 18.19 18.89 -14.54
N ALA A 27 18.40 20.09 -15.08
CA ALA A 27 17.42 21.17 -14.98
C ALA A 27 16.10 20.85 -15.72
N LYS A 28 16.16 20.20 -16.89
CA LYS A 28 14.97 19.69 -17.59
C LYS A 28 14.21 18.64 -16.79
N GLU A 29 14.91 17.75 -16.09
CA GLU A 29 14.27 16.80 -15.16
C GLU A 29 13.63 17.50 -13.96
N TYR A 30 14.27 18.56 -13.45
CA TYR A 30 13.73 19.37 -12.35
C TYR A 30 12.48 20.17 -12.77
N GLU A 31 12.48 20.73 -13.98
CA GLU A 31 11.37 21.52 -14.53
C GLU A 31 10.04 20.77 -14.50
N LYS A 32 10.07 19.45 -14.75
CA LYS A 32 8.87 18.59 -14.68
C LYS A 32 8.21 18.55 -13.31
N LEU A 33 8.94 18.86 -12.24
CA LEU A 33 8.43 18.89 -10.85
C LEU A 33 7.81 20.24 -10.46
N LEU A 34 8.08 21.33 -11.18
CA LEU A 34 7.69 22.70 -10.80
C LEU A 34 6.18 22.92 -10.79
N HIS A 35 5.45 22.20 -11.64
CA HIS A 35 4.00 22.35 -11.80
C HIS A 35 3.21 21.33 -10.96
N LYS A 36 3.82 20.78 -9.90
CA LYS A 36 3.22 19.74 -9.07
C LYS A 36 3.15 20.18 -7.60
N LYS A 37 1.93 20.21 -7.06
CA LYS A 37 1.68 20.30 -5.61
C LYS A 37 1.51 18.90 -5.04
N PHE A 38 2.33 18.57 -4.06
CA PHE A 38 2.25 17.32 -3.32
C PHE A 38 1.50 17.57 -2.01
N SER A 39 0.43 16.82 -1.80
CA SER A 39 -0.42 16.90 -0.61
C SER A 39 -0.52 15.54 0.05
N TYR A 40 -0.03 15.44 1.28
CA TYR A 40 -0.02 14.21 2.06
C TYR A 40 -0.92 14.33 3.29
N LEU A 41 -1.62 13.24 3.58
CA LEU A 41 -2.21 12.98 4.88
C LEU A 41 -1.42 11.84 5.52
N PHE A 42 -0.83 12.13 6.68
CA PHE A 42 -0.13 11.15 7.50
C PHE A 42 -0.98 10.73 8.70
N GLN A 43 -0.58 9.63 9.33
CA GLN A 43 -1.09 9.16 10.61
C GLN A 43 -1.20 10.32 11.63
N GLY A 44 -2.27 10.32 12.42
CA GLY A 44 -2.57 11.38 13.38
C GLY A 44 -3.11 12.66 12.74
N ASN A 45 -3.73 12.57 11.55
CA ASN A 45 -4.26 13.70 10.79
C ASN A 45 -3.24 14.79 10.42
N LEU A 46 -1.95 14.44 10.36
CA LEU A 46 -0.90 15.39 9.99
C LEU A 46 -0.93 15.66 8.48
N LYS A 47 -1.20 16.91 8.09
CA LYS A 47 -1.25 17.34 6.68
C LYS A 47 0.05 18.02 6.28
N VAL A 48 0.64 17.57 5.18
CA VAL A 48 1.90 18.12 4.65
C VAL A 48 1.72 18.44 3.17
N ASP A 49 1.84 19.73 2.86
CA ASP A 49 1.68 20.29 1.51
C ASP A 49 2.97 20.99 1.09
N PHE A 50 3.57 20.60 -0.04
CA PHE A 50 4.76 21.26 -0.56
C PHE A 50 4.81 21.27 -2.10
N GLN A 51 5.66 22.15 -2.64
CA GLN A 51 5.90 22.32 -4.07
C GLN A 51 7.40 22.50 -4.33
N PHE A 52 7.85 22.02 -5.48
CA PHE A 52 9.15 22.42 -6.02
C PHE A 52 9.03 23.82 -6.60
N LYS A 53 10.01 24.67 -6.29
CA LYS A 53 10.09 26.05 -6.79
C LYS A 53 11.46 26.28 -7.40
N LYS A 54 11.56 27.15 -8.41
CA LYS A 54 12.81 27.38 -9.15
C LYS A 54 13.98 27.69 -8.22
N GLU A 55 13.76 28.48 -7.17
CA GLU A 55 14.76 28.84 -6.18
C GLU A 55 15.33 27.67 -5.38
N ASN A 56 14.57 26.58 -5.24
CA ASN A 56 14.99 25.40 -4.48
C ASN A 56 16.07 24.61 -5.26
N PHE A 57 16.09 24.67 -6.60
CA PHE A 57 17.04 23.94 -7.45
C PHE A 57 18.49 24.10 -6.99
N TYR A 58 18.88 25.36 -6.71
CA TYR A 58 20.22 25.74 -6.31
C TYR A 58 20.68 25.02 -5.02
N HIS A 59 19.85 25.04 -3.98
CA HIS A 59 20.17 24.42 -2.69
C HIS A 59 19.98 22.92 -2.69
N LEU A 60 18.95 22.43 -3.36
CA LEU A 60 18.64 21.02 -3.49
C LEU A 60 19.81 20.24 -4.08
N LEU A 61 20.49 20.81 -5.08
CA LEU A 61 21.66 20.21 -5.72
C LEU A 61 23.00 20.56 -5.03
N GLY A 62 22.98 21.41 -4.00
CA GLY A 62 24.13 21.67 -3.13
C GLY A 62 25.13 22.70 -3.66
N PHE A 63 24.74 23.56 -4.61
CA PHE A 63 25.66 24.53 -5.23
C PHE A 63 26.18 25.59 -4.25
N HIS A 64 25.44 25.90 -3.18
CA HIS A 64 25.87 26.81 -2.11
C HIS A 64 27.21 26.44 -1.46
N LYS A 65 27.66 25.19 -1.60
CA LYS A 65 28.97 24.75 -1.08
C LYS A 65 30.13 25.31 -1.90
N LEU A 66 29.92 25.62 -3.18
CA LEU A 66 30.98 25.99 -4.14
C LEU A 66 31.19 27.51 -4.22
N THR A 67 31.30 28.17 -3.06
CA THR A 67 31.32 29.64 -2.92
C THR A 67 32.48 30.36 -3.62
N ASP A 68 33.42 29.65 -4.24
CA ASP A 68 34.52 30.20 -5.05
C ASP A 68 34.19 30.25 -6.56
N VAL A 69 33.13 29.57 -7.00
CA VAL A 69 32.65 29.60 -8.39
C VAL A 69 31.95 30.94 -8.68
N THR A 70 32.20 31.53 -9.84
CA THR A 70 31.76 32.91 -10.13
C THR A 70 30.23 33.07 -10.07
N VAL A 71 29.47 32.22 -10.75
CA VAL A 71 27.99 32.28 -10.73
C VAL A 71 27.39 31.95 -9.36
N VAL A 72 28.05 31.09 -8.58
CA VAL A 72 27.64 30.77 -7.20
C VAL A 72 27.84 31.99 -6.30
N ARG A 73 28.98 32.67 -6.41
CA ARG A 73 29.23 33.93 -5.71
C ARG A 73 28.16 34.97 -6.02
N MET A 74 27.80 35.16 -7.29
CA MET A 74 26.77 36.11 -7.68
C MET A 74 25.41 35.80 -7.02
N VAL A 75 25.06 34.52 -6.86
CA VAL A 75 23.85 34.11 -6.15
C VAL A 75 23.95 34.41 -4.65
N GLU A 76 25.06 34.06 -4.02
CA GLU A 76 25.30 34.28 -2.58
C GLU A 76 25.42 35.78 -2.23
N THR A 77 25.92 36.62 -3.14
CA THR A 77 25.99 38.09 -2.98
C THR A 77 24.78 38.83 -3.52
N HIS A 78 23.71 38.12 -3.88
CA HIS A 78 22.44 38.66 -4.37
C HIS A 78 22.53 39.48 -5.68
N GLN A 79 23.62 39.34 -6.43
CA GLN A 79 23.75 39.87 -7.79
C GLN A 79 22.93 39.06 -8.80
N MET A 80 22.64 37.78 -8.49
CA MET A 80 21.80 36.90 -9.27
C MET A 80 20.76 36.23 -8.37
N LYS A 81 19.49 36.19 -8.80
CA LYS A 81 18.44 35.43 -8.10
C LYS A 81 18.61 33.93 -8.36
N ARG A 82 18.18 33.08 -7.41
CA ARG A 82 18.30 31.61 -7.53
C ARG A 82 17.44 31.06 -8.67
N GLU A 83 16.30 31.68 -8.92
CA GLU A 83 15.39 31.40 -10.02
C GLU A 83 16.07 31.68 -11.37
N THR A 84 16.75 32.82 -11.49
CA THR A 84 17.53 33.19 -12.68
C THR A 84 18.69 32.23 -12.91
N PHE A 85 19.38 31.79 -11.85
CA PHE A 85 20.40 30.75 -11.96
C PHE A 85 19.82 29.47 -12.58
N PHE A 86 18.65 29.00 -12.10
CA PHE A 86 17.97 27.84 -12.68
C PHE A 86 17.64 28.05 -14.17
N GLU A 87 17.09 29.21 -14.55
CA GLU A 87 16.75 29.52 -15.95
C GLU A 87 17.97 29.54 -16.88
N TYR A 88 19.11 30.03 -16.39
CA TYR A 88 20.37 30.00 -17.15
C TYR A 88 20.96 28.60 -17.26
N VAL A 89 20.80 27.75 -16.25
CA VAL A 89 21.15 26.34 -16.35
C VAL A 89 20.23 25.62 -17.36
N LEU A 90 18.92 25.85 -17.27
CA LEU A 90 17.92 25.23 -18.15
C LEU A 90 18.13 25.61 -19.63
N SER A 91 18.50 26.86 -19.90
CA SER A 91 18.84 27.34 -21.25
C SER A 91 20.25 26.94 -21.71
N GLY A 92 21.04 26.27 -20.87
CA GLY A 92 22.39 25.80 -21.20
C GLY A 92 23.47 26.88 -21.18
N ARG A 93 23.15 28.07 -20.68
CA ARG A 93 24.10 29.19 -20.52
C ARG A 93 25.02 29.02 -19.30
N ILE A 94 24.58 28.26 -18.30
CA ILE A 94 25.43 27.78 -17.19
C ILE A 94 25.54 26.25 -17.30
N GLY A 95 26.76 25.75 -17.49
CA GLY A 95 27.11 24.33 -17.46
C GLY A 95 28.13 24.03 -16.35
N LEU A 96 28.62 22.80 -16.32
CA LEU A 96 29.65 22.43 -15.34
C LEU A 96 31.02 23.05 -15.68
N ASP A 97 31.37 23.06 -16.95
CA ASP A 97 32.67 23.47 -17.50
C ASP A 97 32.62 24.79 -18.28
N LYS A 98 31.43 25.37 -18.43
CA LYS A 98 31.21 26.62 -19.18
C LYS A 98 30.19 27.52 -18.50
N THR A 99 30.39 28.82 -18.65
CA THR A 99 29.43 29.86 -18.30
C THR A 99 29.46 30.89 -19.43
N ASP A 100 28.29 31.28 -19.93
CA ASP A 100 28.17 32.35 -20.91
C ASP A 100 28.72 33.66 -20.32
N LYS A 101 29.66 34.29 -21.03
CA LYS A 101 30.30 35.54 -20.59
C LYS A 101 29.29 36.67 -20.43
N ASN A 102 28.20 36.66 -21.19
CA ASN A 102 27.16 37.68 -21.09
C ASN A 102 26.39 37.65 -19.76
N ILE A 103 26.52 36.57 -18.97
CA ILE A 103 25.90 36.45 -17.64
C ILE A 103 26.77 37.13 -16.57
N VAL A 104 28.08 37.22 -16.78
CA VAL A 104 29.04 37.57 -15.74
C VAL A 104 29.82 38.81 -16.15
N ASP A 105 29.72 39.86 -15.34
CA ASP A 105 30.53 41.07 -15.48
C ASP A 105 31.91 40.88 -14.81
N SER A 106 32.69 39.92 -15.31
CA SER A 106 34.03 39.61 -14.81
C SER A 106 34.90 39.02 -15.91
N ASP A 107 36.11 39.56 -16.05
CA ASP A 107 37.12 39.05 -17.00
C ASP A 107 37.60 37.64 -16.65
N ILE A 108 37.45 37.23 -15.38
CA ILE A 108 37.82 35.91 -14.90
C ILE A 108 36.55 35.17 -14.46
N ILE A 109 36.21 34.12 -15.20
CA ILE A 109 35.10 33.22 -14.89
C ILE A 109 35.68 31.91 -14.35
N VAL A 110 35.34 31.58 -13.10
CA VAL A 110 35.60 30.28 -12.50
C VAL A 110 34.35 29.42 -12.71
N ASN A 111 34.43 28.42 -13.59
CA ASN A 111 33.32 27.49 -13.81
C ASN A 111 33.18 26.50 -12.63
N ILE A 112 32.05 25.78 -12.57
CA ILE A 112 31.78 24.81 -11.51
C ILE A 112 32.87 23.72 -11.44
N CYS A 113 33.33 23.22 -12.58
CA CYS A 113 34.40 22.23 -12.68
C CYS A 113 35.76 22.76 -12.21
N ASP A 114 35.97 24.08 -12.26
CA ASP A 114 37.23 24.74 -11.96
C ASP A 114 37.38 25.13 -10.49
N THR A 115 36.33 24.95 -9.67
CA THR A 115 36.36 25.19 -8.21
C THR A 115 37.58 24.59 -7.53
N LYS A 116 38.14 25.33 -6.57
CA LYS A 116 39.17 24.87 -5.64
C LYS A 116 38.60 23.87 -4.63
N LYS A 117 37.28 23.84 -4.43
CA LYS A 117 36.57 22.90 -3.52
C LYS A 117 36.29 21.56 -4.19
N LYS A 118 37.33 20.88 -4.66
CA LYS A 118 37.22 19.61 -5.41
C LYS A 118 36.51 18.49 -4.63
N SER A 119 36.65 18.45 -3.30
CA SER A 119 35.95 17.47 -2.45
C SER A 119 34.43 17.68 -2.49
N ASP A 120 33.96 18.91 -2.28
CA ASP A 120 32.53 19.25 -2.31
C ASP A 120 31.93 18.99 -3.69
N LEU A 121 32.64 19.36 -4.75
CA LEU A 121 32.21 19.06 -6.12
C LEU A 121 32.10 17.56 -6.37
N GLY A 122 33.06 16.78 -5.88
CA GLY A 122 33.03 15.32 -5.96
C GLY A 122 31.80 14.72 -5.28
N GLU A 123 31.44 15.21 -4.09
CA GLU A 123 30.23 14.79 -3.38
C GLU A 123 28.94 15.20 -4.10
N ILE A 124 28.86 16.44 -4.59
CA ILE A 124 27.70 16.94 -5.35
C ILE A 124 27.47 16.08 -6.59
N LYS A 125 28.51 15.85 -7.39
CA LYS A 125 28.44 15.00 -8.59
C LYS A 125 27.99 13.59 -8.23
N ALA A 126 28.62 12.97 -7.24
CA ALA A 126 28.42 11.58 -6.86
C ALA A 126 27.08 11.28 -6.18
N ASN A 127 26.63 12.17 -5.30
CA ASN A 127 25.56 11.89 -4.34
C ASN A 127 24.30 12.73 -4.59
N ARG A 128 24.36 13.73 -5.47
CA ARG A 128 23.18 14.54 -5.84
C ARG A 128 22.92 14.44 -7.34
N LEU A 129 23.83 14.95 -8.17
CA LEU A 129 23.63 15.05 -9.62
C LEU A 129 23.47 13.68 -10.29
N ALA A 130 24.32 12.70 -9.95
CA ALA A 130 24.28 11.36 -10.53
C ALA A 130 22.99 10.57 -10.28
N VAL A 131 22.21 10.98 -9.27
CA VAL A 131 20.98 10.28 -8.84
C VAL A 131 19.74 11.15 -9.00
N PHE A 132 19.88 12.40 -9.45
CA PHE A 132 18.75 13.29 -9.64
C PHE A 132 18.02 12.97 -10.94
N SER A 133 16.72 12.69 -10.83
CA SER A 133 15.77 12.61 -11.94
C SER A 133 14.37 12.78 -11.38
N GLU A 134 13.42 13.17 -12.24
CA GLU A 134 12.01 13.25 -11.83
C GLU A 134 11.54 11.89 -11.30
N LYS A 135 11.84 10.81 -12.05
CA LYS A 135 11.49 9.44 -11.67
C LYS A 135 11.98 9.08 -10.28
N ASN A 136 13.25 9.34 -9.96
CA ASN A 136 13.81 8.99 -8.65
C ASN A 136 13.16 9.80 -7.52
N ILE A 137 12.82 11.07 -7.77
CA ILE A 137 12.11 11.91 -6.80
C ILE A 137 10.69 11.39 -6.57
N LEU A 138 9.93 11.10 -7.63
CA LEU A 138 8.55 10.61 -7.52
C LEU A 138 8.50 9.22 -6.86
N GLU A 139 9.43 8.33 -7.18
CA GLU A 139 9.57 7.04 -6.50
C GLU A 139 9.96 7.19 -5.02
N LEU A 140 10.84 8.14 -4.71
CA LEU A 140 11.24 8.41 -3.32
C LEU A 140 10.07 8.94 -2.50
N LEU A 141 9.24 9.80 -3.09
CA LEU A 141 8.03 10.36 -2.50
C LEU A 141 6.89 9.34 -2.32
N LEU A 142 7.04 8.10 -2.81
CA LEU A 142 6.18 6.97 -2.48
C LEU A 142 6.65 6.17 -1.26
N SER A 143 7.85 6.47 -0.75
CA SER A 143 8.47 5.69 0.33
C SER A 143 7.70 5.88 1.63
N ASP A 144 7.44 4.76 2.30
CA ASP A 144 6.67 4.67 3.53
C ASP A 144 7.26 3.54 4.38
N PRO A 145 7.45 3.73 5.70
CA PRO A 145 7.15 4.94 6.45
C PRO A 145 8.08 6.13 6.13
N VAL A 146 7.69 7.32 6.59
CA VAL A 146 8.48 8.56 6.54
C VAL A 146 9.07 8.83 7.91
N ILE A 147 10.33 9.26 7.96
CA ILE A 147 10.95 9.62 9.23
C ILE A 147 10.43 10.99 9.67
N ASP A 148 9.99 11.06 10.92
CA ASP A 148 9.51 12.28 11.56
C ASP A 148 10.59 12.82 12.52
N PHE A 149 11.25 13.90 12.11
CA PHE A 149 12.14 14.63 13.01
C PHE A 149 11.32 15.56 13.87
N GLU A 150 11.54 15.48 15.19
CA GLU A 150 10.88 16.31 16.21
C GLU A 150 11.03 17.82 15.91
N ASP A 151 12.07 18.21 15.16
CA ASP A 151 12.37 19.58 14.72
C ASP A 151 11.70 19.96 13.37
N SER A 152 10.51 19.42 13.08
CA SER A 152 9.61 19.72 11.94
C SER A 152 9.95 19.08 10.57
N ASP A 153 11.19 18.67 10.35
CA ASP A 153 11.59 18.04 9.08
C ASP A 153 10.96 16.64 8.89
N LYS A 154 10.50 16.37 7.67
CA LYS A 154 10.07 15.04 7.21
C LYS A 154 11.06 14.51 6.20
N ILE A 155 11.53 13.27 6.40
CA ILE A 155 12.48 12.64 5.48
C ILE A 155 11.82 11.47 4.76
N PHE A 156 11.62 11.64 3.46
CA PHE A 156 11.36 10.54 2.56
C PHE A 156 12.69 9.85 2.25
N PHE A 157 12.76 8.53 2.43
CA PHE A 157 13.98 7.77 2.22
C PHE A 157 13.72 6.46 1.47
N LYS A 158 14.61 6.10 0.54
CA LYS A 158 14.56 4.84 -0.21
C LYS A 158 15.91 4.15 -0.18
N LEU A 159 15.96 2.92 0.34
CA LEU A 159 17.18 2.12 0.36
C LEU A 159 17.49 1.60 -1.05
N HIS A 160 18.63 2.01 -1.59
CA HIS A 160 19.21 1.44 -2.79
C HIS A 160 20.08 0.24 -2.41
N LYS A 161 19.45 -0.94 -2.35
CA LYS A 161 20.00 -2.20 -1.81
C LYS A 161 21.38 -2.54 -2.39
N GLU A 162 21.55 -2.43 -3.70
CA GLU A 162 22.82 -2.77 -4.38
C GLU A 162 24.02 -1.98 -3.85
N LYS A 163 23.82 -0.72 -3.47
CA LYS A 163 24.91 0.14 -2.97
C LYS A 163 24.90 0.27 -1.44
N MET A 164 23.90 -0.28 -0.75
CA MET A 164 23.65 -0.11 0.68
C MET A 164 23.66 1.37 1.09
N ARG A 165 22.84 2.17 0.40
CA ARG A 165 22.75 3.63 0.57
C ARG A 165 21.30 4.09 0.52
N ASN A 166 20.95 5.14 1.26
CA ASN A 166 19.60 5.70 1.22
C ASN A 166 19.59 6.96 0.35
N LEU A 167 18.69 7.01 -0.62
CA LEU A 167 18.31 8.28 -1.23
C LEU A 167 17.36 8.98 -0.27
N ASN A 168 17.62 10.25 0.03
CA ASN A 168 16.82 11.02 0.98
C ASN A 168 16.35 12.33 0.36
N LEU A 169 15.13 12.72 0.70
CA LEU A 169 14.55 14.03 0.40
C LEU A 169 13.93 14.57 1.68
N PHE A 170 14.33 15.78 2.03
CA PHE A 170 13.89 16.46 3.23
C PHE A 170 12.85 17.52 2.87
N VAL A 171 11.75 17.51 3.62
CA VAL A 171 10.69 18.50 3.57
C VAL A 171 10.65 19.18 4.93
N GLY A 172 11.10 20.43 4.98
CA GLY A 172 11.06 21.23 6.19
C GLY A 172 9.78 22.04 6.33
N PHE A 173 9.60 22.66 7.48
CA PHE A 173 8.45 23.51 7.78
C PHE A 173 8.92 24.93 8.15
N ASP A 174 8.42 25.92 7.43
CA ASP A 174 8.64 27.34 7.74
C ASP A 174 7.51 27.81 8.65
N ALA A 175 7.79 27.91 9.94
CA ALA A 175 6.81 28.33 10.95
C ALA A 175 6.30 29.77 10.74
N GLN A 176 7.11 30.67 10.15
CA GLN A 176 6.68 32.05 9.90
C GLN A 176 5.65 32.13 8.78
N LYS A 177 5.84 31.29 7.75
CA LYS A 177 4.95 31.24 6.58
C LYS A 177 3.89 30.15 6.67
N ASN A 178 3.91 29.35 7.74
CA ASN A 178 3.04 28.20 7.97
C ASN A 178 2.95 27.27 6.74
N GLN A 179 4.10 26.94 6.15
CA GLN A 179 4.17 26.15 4.91
C GLN A 179 5.33 25.17 4.93
N HIS A 180 5.16 24.03 4.27
CA HIS A 180 6.26 23.10 4.05
C HIS A 180 7.03 23.46 2.78
N PHE A 181 8.33 23.19 2.80
CA PHE A 181 9.22 23.45 1.67
C PHE A 181 10.26 22.34 1.53
N ILE A 182 10.78 22.20 0.31
CA ILE A 182 11.79 21.19 0.01
C ILE A 182 13.16 21.76 0.36
N SER A 183 13.87 21.11 1.27
CA SER A 183 15.14 21.63 1.79
C SER A 183 16.35 20.99 1.11
N THR A 184 16.42 19.66 1.06
CA THR A 184 17.61 18.97 0.52
C THR A 184 17.33 17.59 -0.04
N PHE A 185 18.15 17.18 -1.02
CA PHE A 185 18.10 15.86 -1.66
C PHE A 185 19.52 15.30 -1.82
N PHE A 186 19.76 14.08 -1.36
CA PHE A 186 21.06 13.42 -1.55
C PHE A 186 21.01 11.92 -1.27
N LEU A 187 21.97 11.20 -1.85
CA LEU A 187 22.30 9.82 -1.54
C LEU A 187 23.23 9.76 -0.32
N GLU A 188 22.70 9.33 0.82
CA GLU A 188 23.47 9.07 2.04
C GLU A 188 24.31 7.80 1.89
N MET A 189 25.58 7.88 2.29
CA MET A 189 26.54 6.80 2.12
C MET A 189 26.39 5.69 3.16
N ILE A 190 25.74 5.98 4.27
CA ILE A 190 25.46 5.05 5.36
C ILE A 190 23.99 4.62 5.26
N ALA A 191 23.76 3.33 5.02
CA ALA A 191 22.42 2.77 5.04
C ALA A 191 21.72 3.08 6.37
N ASP A 192 20.47 3.52 6.30
CA ASP A 192 19.56 3.71 7.42
C ASP A 192 20.07 4.65 8.53
N LYS A 193 21.02 5.52 8.21
CA LYS A 193 21.63 6.48 9.14
C LYS A 193 20.60 7.31 9.91
N PHE A 194 19.52 7.73 9.26
CA PHE A 194 18.50 8.60 9.86
C PHE A 194 17.39 7.82 10.57
N LYS A 195 17.38 6.48 10.50
CA LYS A 195 16.42 5.66 11.27
C LYS A 195 16.80 5.54 12.75
N ILE A 196 18.02 5.92 13.12
CA ILE A 196 18.55 5.81 14.47
C ILE A 196 19.01 7.20 14.92
N LYS A 197 18.55 7.63 16.10
CA LYS A 197 19.00 8.83 16.80
C LYS A 197 20.48 8.73 17.15
N LYS A 198 21.10 9.87 17.51
CA LYS A 198 22.53 9.90 17.89
C LYS A 198 22.84 9.07 19.14
N ASP A 199 21.85 8.86 20.01
CA ASP A 199 21.94 8.06 21.23
C ASP A 199 21.74 6.54 21.00
N GLY A 200 21.47 6.12 19.75
CA GLY A 200 21.24 4.72 19.40
C GLY A 200 19.78 4.28 19.45
N THR A 201 18.84 5.14 19.86
CA THR A 201 17.41 4.81 19.88
C THR A 201 16.77 5.00 18.49
N PRO A 202 15.66 4.30 18.15
CA PRO A 202 14.97 4.49 16.88
C PRO A 202 14.41 5.91 16.73
N GLN A 203 14.48 6.45 15.52
CA GLN A 203 13.81 7.70 15.17
C GLN A 203 12.30 7.46 15.03
N SER A 204 11.49 8.47 15.37
CA SER A 204 10.04 8.42 15.13
C SER A 204 9.74 8.28 13.64
N VAL A 205 8.69 7.53 13.33
CA VAL A 205 8.20 7.35 11.97
C VAL A 205 6.71 7.60 11.91
N ILE A 206 6.28 8.18 10.80
CA ILE A 206 4.88 8.39 10.48
C ILE A 206 4.55 7.67 9.18
N TYR A 207 3.32 7.22 9.06
CA TYR A 207 2.85 6.45 7.91
C TYR A 207 1.95 7.32 7.02
N ILE A 208 2.13 7.18 5.70
CA ILE A 208 1.26 7.83 4.72
C ILE A 208 -0.11 7.16 4.78
N LEU A 209 -1.17 7.94 4.96
CA LEU A 209 -2.56 7.50 4.79
C LEU A 209 -3.01 7.73 3.35
N SER A 210 -2.73 8.92 2.80
CA SER A 210 -3.01 9.24 1.41
C SER A 210 -2.04 10.28 0.85
N ARG A 211 -1.92 10.28 -0.48
CA ARG A 211 -1.16 11.26 -1.26
C ARG A 211 -2.02 11.74 -2.43
N ARG A 212 -1.99 13.04 -2.67
CA ARG A 212 -2.55 13.68 -3.86
C ARG A 212 -1.47 14.51 -4.54
N ILE A 213 -1.32 14.35 -5.85
CA ILE A 213 -0.49 15.22 -6.70
C ILE A 213 -1.43 16.05 -7.56
N ILE A 214 -1.31 17.37 -7.46
CA ILE A 214 -2.14 18.33 -8.17
C ILE A 214 -1.26 19.08 -9.16
N ASN A 215 -1.67 19.13 -10.43
CA ASN A 215 -1.05 20.00 -11.42
C ASN A 215 -1.44 21.45 -11.12
N THR A 216 -0.47 22.30 -10.82
CA THR A 216 -0.75 23.68 -10.41
C THR A 216 -1.15 24.59 -11.58
N THR A 217 -1.05 24.12 -12.83
CA THR A 217 -1.39 24.89 -14.04
C THR A 217 -2.89 24.85 -14.33
N ASN A 218 -3.51 23.68 -14.20
CA ASN A 218 -4.94 23.46 -14.46
C ASN A 218 -5.73 23.07 -13.19
N ASN A 219 -5.06 22.92 -12.05
CA ASN A 219 -5.63 22.53 -10.76
C ASN A 219 -6.28 21.12 -10.75
N GLU A 220 -5.86 20.24 -11.66
CA GLU A 220 -6.36 18.87 -11.74
C GLU A 220 -5.50 17.88 -10.93
N THR A 221 -6.15 16.83 -10.40
CA THR A 221 -5.45 15.73 -9.74
C THR A 221 -4.78 14.83 -10.77
N GLU A 222 -3.44 14.84 -10.82
CA GLU A 222 -2.65 13.95 -11.69
C GLU A 222 -2.53 12.54 -11.12
N ASP A 223 -2.39 12.43 -9.80
CA ASP A 223 -2.21 11.16 -9.11
C ASP A 223 -2.85 11.22 -7.72
N PHE A 224 -3.44 10.11 -7.31
CA PHE A 224 -4.03 9.95 -5.99
C PHE A 224 -3.84 8.51 -5.49
N MET A 225 -3.38 8.39 -4.26
CA MET A 225 -3.08 7.13 -3.60
C MET A 225 -3.67 7.14 -2.20
N ILE A 226 -4.25 6.01 -1.79
CA ILE A 226 -4.65 5.73 -0.40
C ILE A 226 -3.95 4.44 0.04
N LYS A 227 -3.40 4.44 1.25
CA LYS A 227 -2.84 3.25 1.89
C LYS A 227 -3.82 2.70 2.92
N TRP A 228 -4.81 1.95 2.44
CA TRP A 228 -5.90 1.43 3.27
C TRP A 228 -5.43 0.67 4.52
N GLU A 229 -4.33 -0.07 4.44
CA GLU A 229 -3.72 -0.73 5.61
C GLU A 229 -3.30 0.23 6.73
N ASN A 230 -2.88 1.46 6.39
CA ASN A 230 -2.49 2.47 7.35
C ASN A 230 -3.73 3.23 7.83
N VAL A 231 -4.70 3.47 6.96
CA VAL A 231 -6.02 4.03 7.33
C VAL A 231 -6.70 3.16 8.37
N ARG A 232 -6.71 1.84 8.17
CA ARG A 232 -7.27 0.88 9.12
C ARG A 232 -6.69 1.02 10.53
N LYS A 233 -5.40 1.33 10.62
CA LYS A 233 -4.71 1.49 11.92
C LYS A 233 -5.14 2.76 12.64
N GLU A 234 -5.63 3.79 11.95
CA GLU A 234 -6.19 4.97 12.60
C GLU A 234 -7.50 4.66 13.34
N LEU A 235 -8.16 3.56 12.98
CA LEU A 235 -9.45 3.14 13.52
C LEU A 235 -9.34 2.08 14.63
N LEU A 236 -8.13 1.88 15.19
CA LEU A 236 -7.84 0.85 16.19
C LEU A 236 -8.74 0.87 17.43
N GLU A 237 -9.20 2.07 17.81
CA GLU A 237 -10.02 2.31 18.99
C GLU A 237 -11.53 2.19 18.70
N LEU A 238 -11.94 2.05 17.44
CA LEU A 238 -13.35 1.86 17.11
C LEU A 238 -13.82 0.45 17.51
N PRO A 239 -15.04 0.30 18.06
CA PRO A 239 -15.59 -1.01 18.44
C PRO A 239 -15.58 -2.03 17.29
N CYS A 240 -15.87 -1.59 16.06
CA CYS A 240 -15.90 -2.44 14.87
C CYS A 240 -14.52 -3.00 14.47
N TYR A 241 -13.41 -2.42 14.94
CA TYR A 241 -12.07 -2.96 14.73
C TYR A 241 -11.88 -4.36 15.36
N ARG A 242 -12.75 -4.73 16.31
CA ARG A 242 -12.81 -6.08 16.88
C ARG A 242 -12.92 -7.16 15.78
N ALA A 243 -13.67 -6.92 14.70
CA ALA A 243 -13.77 -7.85 13.59
C ALA A 243 -12.40 -8.14 12.96
N GLN A 244 -11.60 -7.12 12.63
CA GLN A 244 -10.23 -7.26 12.12
C GLN A 244 -9.36 -8.08 13.09
N ARG A 245 -9.43 -7.80 14.40
CA ARG A 245 -8.63 -8.55 15.41
C ARG A 245 -9.03 -10.01 15.50
N ARG A 246 -10.33 -10.30 15.48
CA ARG A 246 -10.85 -11.67 15.61
C ARG A 246 -10.62 -12.47 14.34
N LEU A 247 -10.82 -11.89 13.16
CA LEU A 247 -10.62 -12.60 11.89
C LEU A 247 -9.15 -12.90 11.60
N LYS A 248 -8.20 -12.11 12.14
CA LYS A 248 -6.76 -12.36 12.03
C LYS A 248 -6.29 -13.72 12.56
N THR A 249 -7.05 -14.37 13.44
CA THR A 249 -6.73 -15.74 13.89
C THR A 249 -6.89 -16.79 12.79
N TRP A 250 -7.65 -16.46 11.73
CA TRP A 250 -7.93 -17.36 10.61
C TRP A 250 -7.46 -16.82 9.25
N ILE A 251 -7.30 -15.50 9.11
CA ILE A 251 -6.90 -14.84 7.87
C ILE A 251 -5.65 -14.00 8.14
N ASN A 252 -4.52 -14.40 7.54
CA ASN A 252 -3.25 -13.69 7.70
C ASN A 252 -3.17 -12.50 6.73
N SER A 253 -3.96 -11.45 6.99
CA SER A 253 -3.93 -10.20 6.23
C SER A 253 -3.87 -8.98 7.17
N PRO A 254 -3.05 -7.95 6.86
CA PRO A 254 -3.06 -6.70 7.60
C PRO A 254 -4.36 -5.90 7.41
N HIS A 255 -5.08 -6.15 6.31
CA HIS A 255 -6.32 -5.48 5.90
C HIS A 255 -7.29 -6.54 5.34
N ILE A 256 -8.14 -7.12 6.20
CA ILE A 256 -9.08 -8.19 5.84
C ILE A 256 -10.34 -7.57 5.25
N GLN A 257 -10.69 -7.86 4.00
CA GLN A 257 -11.89 -7.27 3.40
C GLN A 257 -13.11 -8.19 3.57
N THR A 258 -14.30 -7.60 3.54
CA THR A 258 -15.57 -8.34 3.57
C THR A 258 -15.63 -9.37 2.45
N ILE A 259 -15.20 -8.99 1.25
CA ILE A 259 -15.17 -9.88 0.08
C ILE A 259 -14.24 -11.08 0.25
N ASP A 260 -13.07 -10.91 0.91
CA ASP A 260 -12.17 -12.01 1.22
C ASP A 260 -12.84 -13.03 2.15
N VAL A 261 -13.60 -12.54 3.13
CA VAL A 261 -14.30 -13.36 4.12
C VAL A 261 -15.46 -14.09 3.46
N GLU A 262 -16.25 -13.40 2.62
CA GLU A 262 -17.36 -13.98 1.86
C GLU A 262 -16.86 -15.08 0.92
N TYR A 263 -15.80 -14.82 0.16
CA TYR A 263 -15.15 -15.84 -0.67
C TYR A 263 -14.72 -17.07 0.16
N ASN A 264 -14.14 -16.84 1.35
CA ASN A 264 -13.72 -17.94 2.22
C ASN A 264 -14.91 -18.75 2.76
N ILE A 265 -16.04 -18.10 3.06
CA ILE A 265 -17.29 -18.77 3.43
C ILE A 265 -17.76 -19.67 2.30
N ASP A 266 -17.76 -19.17 1.06
CA ASP A 266 -18.23 -19.91 -0.12
C ASP A 266 -17.36 -21.14 -0.41
N GLU A 267 -16.04 -21.00 -0.32
CA GLU A 267 -15.12 -22.14 -0.46
C GLU A 267 -15.31 -23.19 0.64
N GLN A 268 -15.54 -22.76 1.88
CA GLN A 268 -15.85 -23.69 2.98
C GLN A 268 -17.20 -24.40 2.77
N GLN A 269 -18.22 -23.71 2.26
CA GLN A 269 -19.50 -24.33 1.90
C GLN A 269 -19.34 -25.40 0.81
N LYS A 270 -18.51 -25.14 -0.21
CA LYS A 270 -18.20 -26.14 -1.25
C LYS A 270 -17.51 -27.37 -0.65
N MET A 271 -16.62 -27.18 0.33
CA MET A 271 -15.98 -28.29 1.03
C MET A 271 -16.96 -29.09 1.90
N LEU A 272 -17.87 -28.43 2.63
CA LEU A 272 -18.90 -29.11 3.41
C LEU A 272 -19.77 -30.02 2.52
N LYS A 273 -20.19 -29.53 1.35
CA LYS A 273 -20.93 -30.35 0.37
C LYS A 273 -20.15 -31.59 -0.10
N LYS A 274 -18.81 -31.55 -0.10
CA LYS A 274 -17.97 -32.72 -0.40
C LYS A 274 -17.94 -33.70 0.77
N TYR A 275 -17.75 -33.19 1.99
CA TYR A 275 -17.78 -34.00 3.21
C TYR A 275 -19.13 -34.67 3.43
N ASP A 276 -20.25 -34.00 3.14
CA ASP A 276 -21.58 -34.62 3.24
C ASP A 276 -21.75 -35.80 2.28
N LYS A 277 -21.23 -35.68 1.05
CA LYS A 277 -21.26 -36.79 0.07
C LYS A 277 -20.39 -37.96 0.52
N GLU A 278 -19.20 -37.67 1.05
CA GLU A 278 -18.26 -38.68 1.55
C GLU A 278 -18.81 -39.38 2.80
N LYS A 279 -19.35 -38.60 3.74
CA LYS A 279 -20.04 -39.10 4.93
C LYS A 279 -21.17 -40.05 4.57
N LYS A 280 -22.08 -39.68 3.64
CA LYS A 280 -23.16 -40.57 3.20
C LYS A 280 -22.65 -41.89 2.61
N LYS A 281 -21.56 -41.84 1.82
CA LYS A 281 -20.95 -43.06 1.27
C LYS A 281 -20.37 -43.96 2.35
N LEU A 282 -19.64 -43.39 3.31
CA LEU A 282 -19.04 -44.14 4.41
C LEU A 282 -20.09 -44.65 5.40
N GLN A 283 -21.17 -43.90 5.65
CA GLN A 283 -22.30 -44.35 6.48
C GLN A 283 -22.98 -45.57 5.86
N ARG A 284 -23.24 -45.53 4.55
CA ARG A 284 -23.77 -46.69 3.81
C ARG A 284 -22.82 -47.88 3.92
N LEU A 285 -21.53 -47.67 3.69
CA LEU A 285 -20.54 -48.76 3.77
C LEU A 285 -20.46 -49.34 5.19
N TYR A 286 -20.45 -48.50 6.21
CA TYR A 286 -20.39 -48.92 7.61
C TYR A 286 -21.62 -49.75 7.99
N HIS A 287 -22.83 -49.31 7.58
CA HIS A 287 -24.07 -50.06 7.81
C HIS A 287 -24.04 -51.44 7.14
N ILE A 288 -23.62 -51.51 5.86
CA ILE A 288 -23.46 -52.80 5.16
C ILE A 288 -22.49 -53.73 5.91
N LEU A 289 -21.37 -53.23 6.43
CA LEU A 289 -20.42 -54.03 7.19
C LEU A 289 -20.98 -54.52 8.53
N GLU A 290 -21.82 -53.72 9.19
CA GLU A 290 -22.55 -54.14 10.40
C GLU A 290 -23.56 -55.25 10.08
N LEU A 291 -24.34 -55.11 9.01
CA LEU A 291 -25.29 -56.15 8.57
C LEU A 291 -24.58 -57.47 8.20
N ILE A 292 -23.45 -57.42 7.48
CA ILE A 292 -22.67 -58.61 7.12
C ILE A 292 -22.14 -59.32 8.38
N LYS A 293 -21.74 -58.56 9.40
CA LYS A 293 -21.33 -59.15 10.69
C LYS A 293 -22.50 -59.87 11.36
N ASP A 294 -23.70 -59.30 11.28
CA ASP A 294 -24.92 -59.82 11.90
C ASP A 294 -25.50 -61.06 11.19
N LEU A 295 -25.06 -61.37 9.95
CA LEU A 295 -25.38 -62.63 9.27
C LEU A 295 -24.93 -63.88 10.05
N ASN A 296 -23.94 -63.73 10.93
CA ASN A 296 -23.44 -64.81 11.79
C ASN A 296 -24.26 -64.99 13.09
N GLY A 297 -25.22 -64.10 13.38
CA GLY A 297 -26.05 -64.15 14.58
C GLY A 297 -27.33 -64.96 14.38
N LYS A 298 -27.66 -65.87 15.30
CA LYS A 298 -28.85 -66.75 15.20
C LYS A 298 -30.18 -65.99 15.14
N ASP A 299 -30.28 -64.88 15.85
CA ASP A 299 -31.53 -64.11 15.97
C ASP A 299 -31.56 -62.86 15.06
N THR A 300 -30.45 -62.51 14.42
CA THR A 300 -30.28 -61.29 13.60
C THR A 300 -30.16 -61.57 12.10
N LYS A 301 -29.90 -62.83 11.71
CA LYS A 301 -29.61 -63.21 10.33
C LYS A 301 -30.71 -62.86 9.33
N GLU A 302 -31.97 -63.20 9.63
CA GLU A 302 -33.09 -62.99 8.70
C GLU A 302 -33.36 -61.49 8.46
N HIS A 303 -33.23 -60.67 9.50
CA HIS A 303 -33.32 -59.21 9.39
C HIS A 303 -32.15 -58.62 8.57
N ALA A 304 -30.92 -59.09 8.80
CA ALA A 304 -29.76 -58.63 8.05
C ALA A 304 -29.82 -58.97 6.55
N ILE A 305 -30.35 -60.14 6.18
CA ILE A 305 -30.58 -60.52 4.78
C ILE A 305 -31.56 -59.55 4.12
N LEU A 306 -32.70 -59.27 4.76
CA LEU A 306 -33.73 -58.36 4.22
C LEU A 306 -33.19 -56.93 4.03
N GLU A 307 -32.41 -56.41 4.98
CA GLU A 307 -31.83 -55.06 4.84
C GLU A 307 -30.72 -54.99 3.78
N LEU A 308 -29.90 -56.03 3.61
CA LEU A 308 -28.89 -56.07 2.56
C LEU A 308 -29.51 -56.03 1.16
N MET A 309 -30.68 -56.64 0.97
CA MET A 309 -31.44 -56.55 -0.29
C MET A 309 -31.85 -55.12 -0.63
N GLU A 310 -32.11 -54.25 0.36
CA GLU A 310 -32.39 -52.83 0.13
C GLU A 310 -31.19 -52.07 -0.46
N TYR A 311 -29.99 -52.64 -0.34
CA TYR A 311 -28.76 -52.12 -0.93
C TYR A 311 -28.36 -52.79 -2.25
N ASP A 312 -29.24 -53.64 -2.80
CA ASP A 312 -28.98 -54.52 -3.95
C ASP A 312 -27.81 -55.50 -3.71
N ILE A 313 -27.74 -56.08 -2.50
CA ILE A 313 -26.74 -57.08 -2.12
C ILE A 313 -27.45 -58.38 -1.74
N ASP A 314 -27.20 -59.46 -2.49
CA ASP A 314 -27.70 -60.79 -2.17
C ASP A 314 -26.76 -61.51 -1.19
N ALA A 315 -27.19 -61.62 0.06
CA ALA A 315 -26.44 -62.27 1.12
C ALA A 315 -26.30 -63.80 0.95
N GLU A 316 -26.95 -64.40 -0.06
CA GLU A 316 -26.79 -65.81 -0.43
C GLU A 316 -25.75 -66.01 -1.55
N VAL A 317 -25.31 -64.92 -2.21
CA VAL A 317 -24.27 -64.94 -3.25
C VAL A 317 -22.90 -64.56 -2.65
N GLU A 318 -22.04 -65.56 -2.46
CA GLU A 318 -20.75 -65.39 -1.78
C GLU A 318 -19.85 -64.32 -2.42
N GLU A 319 -19.87 -64.19 -3.74
CA GLU A 319 -19.08 -63.23 -4.52
C GLU A 319 -19.46 -61.77 -4.21
N GLU A 320 -20.72 -61.48 -3.91
CA GLU A 320 -21.21 -60.13 -3.58
C GLU A 320 -20.79 -59.70 -2.16
N ILE A 321 -20.66 -60.65 -1.23
CA ILE A 321 -20.29 -60.39 0.16
C ILE A 321 -18.77 -60.31 0.34
N VAL A 322 -18.01 -61.11 -0.42
CA VAL A 322 -16.53 -61.14 -0.35
C VAL A 322 -15.90 -59.77 -0.56
N GLU A 323 -16.49 -58.91 -1.41
CA GLU A 323 -16.01 -57.53 -1.64
C GLU A 323 -16.04 -56.64 -0.38
N TYR A 324 -16.79 -57.05 0.65
CA TYR A 324 -16.95 -56.35 1.91
C TYR A 324 -16.25 -57.04 3.09
N ILE A 325 -16.09 -58.37 3.05
CA ILE A 325 -15.42 -59.15 4.12
C ILE A 325 -13.96 -58.69 4.34
N GLU A 326 -13.28 -58.24 3.30
CA GLU A 326 -11.91 -57.71 3.40
C GLU A 326 -11.84 -56.28 3.97
N LYS A 327 -12.97 -55.57 4.08
CA LYS A 327 -13.04 -54.19 4.55
C LYS A 327 -13.22 -54.15 6.08
N ASP A 328 -12.43 -53.30 6.73
CA ASP A 328 -12.42 -53.16 8.19
C ASP A 328 -13.41 -52.09 8.65
N ALA A 329 -14.51 -52.52 9.28
CA ALA A 329 -15.55 -51.64 9.82
C ALA A 329 -15.00 -50.61 10.83
N GLY A 330 -13.97 -50.98 11.61
CA GLY A 330 -13.29 -50.07 12.53
C GLY A 330 -12.60 -48.94 11.80
N LYS A 331 -11.92 -49.23 10.68
CA LYS A 331 -11.29 -48.19 9.84
C LYS A 331 -12.32 -47.29 9.15
N VAL A 332 -13.45 -47.83 8.70
CA VAL A 332 -14.54 -47.03 8.12
C VAL A 332 -15.14 -46.09 9.16
N LYS A 333 -15.34 -46.56 10.40
CA LYS A 333 -15.79 -45.74 11.53
C LYS A 333 -14.81 -44.62 11.87
N GLU A 334 -13.51 -44.92 11.94
CA GLU A 334 -12.50 -43.87 12.16
C GLU A 334 -12.51 -42.80 11.06
N GLN A 335 -12.74 -43.19 9.80
CA GLN A 335 -12.86 -42.25 8.69
C GLN A 335 -14.11 -41.37 8.81
N LEU A 336 -15.25 -41.95 9.22
CA LEU A 336 -16.47 -41.22 9.52
C LEU A 336 -16.23 -40.16 10.60
N ASP A 337 -15.67 -40.56 11.75
CA ASP A 337 -15.39 -39.66 12.87
C ASP A 337 -14.47 -38.49 12.44
N ARG A 338 -13.45 -38.77 11.62
CA ARG A 338 -12.54 -37.74 11.07
C ARG A 338 -13.27 -36.76 10.17
N ILE A 339 -14.17 -37.22 9.30
CA ILE A 339 -14.94 -36.33 8.40
C ILE A 339 -15.93 -35.49 9.19
N GLU A 340 -16.63 -36.08 10.16
CA GLU A 340 -17.55 -35.35 11.03
C GLU A 340 -16.84 -34.26 11.83
N HIS A 341 -15.68 -34.58 12.40
CA HIS A 341 -14.86 -33.58 13.10
C HIS A 341 -14.42 -32.45 12.14
N LYS A 342 -13.98 -32.78 10.92
CA LYS A 342 -13.58 -31.77 9.92
C LYS A 342 -14.76 -30.88 9.52
N ALA A 343 -15.94 -31.48 9.28
CA ALA A 343 -17.15 -30.74 8.92
C ALA A 343 -17.58 -29.79 10.05
N SER A 344 -17.66 -30.27 11.28
CA SER A 344 -17.99 -29.43 12.45
C SER A 344 -16.99 -28.29 12.66
N SER A 345 -15.69 -28.55 12.43
CA SER A 345 -14.66 -27.51 12.50
C SER A 345 -14.87 -26.40 11.46
N LEU A 346 -15.23 -26.77 10.21
CA LEU A 346 -15.55 -25.81 9.16
C LEU A 346 -16.82 -25.03 9.46
N GLU A 347 -17.90 -25.68 9.92
CA GLU A 347 -19.14 -25.01 10.29
C GLU A 347 -18.93 -23.97 11.40
N ASN A 348 -18.17 -24.36 12.43
CA ASN A 348 -17.79 -23.45 13.51
C ASN A 348 -17.00 -22.24 12.99
N LYS A 349 -16.05 -22.46 12.08
CA LYS A 349 -15.26 -21.39 11.46
C LYS A 349 -16.15 -20.45 10.62
N MET A 350 -17.02 -21.00 9.77
CA MET A 350 -17.97 -20.22 8.98
C MET A 350 -18.93 -19.40 9.84
N SER A 351 -19.44 -19.99 10.93
CA SER A 351 -20.30 -19.30 11.89
C SER A 351 -19.59 -18.08 12.49
N LYS A 352 -18.30 -18.23 12.85
CA LYS A 352 -17.48 -17.10 13.31
C LYS A 352 -17.27 -16.04 12.23
N PHE A 353 -17.06 -16.42 10.98
CA PHE A 353 -16.94 -15.47 9.88
C PHE A 353 -18.23 -14.66 9.70
N LYS A 354 -19.37 -15.35 9.63
CA LYS A 354 -20.69 -14.71 9.53
C LYS A 354 -20.97 -13.77 10.71
N GLN A 355 -20.54 -14.15 11.93
CA GLN A 355 -20.67 -13.32 13.12
C GLN A 355 -19.97 -11.97 13.00
N PHE A 356 -18.77 -11.93 12.37
CA PHE A 356 -17.96 -10.70 12.29
C PHE A 356 -18.14 -9.89 11.00
N LEU A 357 -18.84 -10.43 9.99
CA LEU A 357 -19.11 -9.72 8.73
C LEU A 357 -19.76 -8.33 8.93
N PRO A 358 -20.81 -8.15 9.76
CA PRO A 358 -21.45 -6.84 9.92
C PRO A 358 -20.50 -5.78 10.50
N GLU A 359 -19.73 -6.15 11.53
CA GLU A 359 -18.72 -5.27 12.12
C GLU A 359 -17.60 -4.95 11.12
N LEU A 360 -17.21 -5.91 10.27
CA LEU A 360 -16.19 -5.68 9.24
C LEU A 360 -16.67 -4.71 8.17
N ARG A 361 -17.92 -4.83 7.70
CA ARG A 361 -18.53 -3.88 6.75
C ARG A 361 -18.58 -2.47 7.31
N LEU A 362 -18.94 -2.33 8.59
CA LEU A 362 -18.91 -1.03 9.27
C LEU A 362 -17.50 -0.46 9.38
N LEU A 363 -16.50 -1.31 9.65
CA LEU A 363 -15.10 -0.88 9.67
C LEU A 363 -14.67 -0.36 8.29
N GLU A 364 -14.98 -1.09 7.22
CA GLU A 364 -14.66 -0.66 5.84
C GLU A 364 -15.32 0.67 5.47
N PHE A 365 -16.59 0.86 5.85
CA PHE A 365 -17.25 2.15 5.71
C PHE A 365 -16.52 3.29 6.45
N GLU A 366 -16.15 3.08 7.71
CA GLU A 366 -15.45 4.10 8.50
C GLU A 366 -14.08 4.44 7.91
N GLU A 367 -13.38 3.51 7.24
CA GLU A 367 -12.13 3.80 6.52
C GLU A 367 -12.36 4.74 5.33
N VAL A 368 -13.33 4.42 4.49
CA VAL A 368 -13.69 5.22 3.32
C VAL A 368 -14.10 6.61 3.76
N LYS A 369 -15.00 6.68 4.75
CA LYS A 369 -15.45 7.95 5.34
C LYS A 369 -14.27 8.73 5.92
N TYR A 370 -13.43 8.10 6.73
CA TYR A 370 -12.28 8.76 7.38
C TYR A 370 -11.40 9.47 6.35
N ILE A 371 -11.10 8.84 5.22
CA ILE A 371 -10.22 9.43 4.20
C ILE A 371 -10.94 10.46 3.33
N TYR A 372 -12.08 10.11 2.73
CA TYR A 372 -12.72 11.03 1.78
C TYR A 372 -13.28 12.28 2.47
N GLN A 373 -13.68 12.21 3.74
CA GLN A 373 -14.09 13.39 4.50
C GLN A 373 -12.94 14.41 4.70
N GLN A 374 -11.68 13.98 4.64
CA GLN A 374 -10.54 14.91 4.72
C GLN A 374 -10.42 15.82 3.50
N TYR A 375 -10.95 15.36 2.36
CA TYR A 375 -10.92 16.05 1.08
C TYR A 375 -12.28 16.67 0.72
N LEU A 376 -13.37 16.12 1.25
CA LEU A 376 -14.75 16.52 1.01
C LEU A 376 -15.47 16.79 2.35
N PRO A 377 -15.05 17.81 3.13
CA PRO A 377 -15.52 17.99 4.51
C PRO A 377 -17.02 18.25 4.62
N GLU A 378 -17.63 18.90 3.62
CA GLU A 378 -19.05 19.21 3.58
C GLU A 378 -19.91 18.06 2.99
N PHE A 379 -19.26 17.04 2.43
CA PHE A 379 -19.96 15.95 1.76
C PHE A 379 -20.43 14.92 2.79
N LYS A 380 -21.74 14.70 2.90
CA LYS A 380 -22.30 13.71 3.82
C LYS A 380 -22.22 12.32 3.20
N ILE A 381 -21.31 11.49 3.71
CA ILE A 381 -21.10 10.12 3.25
C ILE A 381 -22.05 9.17 4.01
N GLU A 382 -22.93 8.48 3.28
CA GLU A 382 -23.95 7.56 3.82
C GLU A 382 -23.49 6.09 3.70
N TYR A 383 -23.88 5.28 4.69
CA TYR A 383 -23.39 3.91 4.85
C TYR A 383 -23.85 3.00 3.71
N GLU A 384 -25.10 3.10 3.30
CA GLU A 384 -25.76 2.23 2.34
C GLU A 384 -25.09 2.35 0.96
N ILE A 385 -24.83 3.57 0.52
CA ILE A 385 -24.21 3.90 -0.77
C ILE A 385 -22.77 3.40 -0.79
N VAL A 386 -21.97 3.76 0.22
CA VAL A 386 -20.57 3.33 0.30
C VAL A 386 -20.46 1.81 0.43
N SER A 387 -21.33 1.17 1.21
CA SER A 387 -21.37 -0.29 1.34
C SER A 387 -21.62 -0.98 0.00
N GLN A 388 -22.41 -0.37 -0.89
CA GLN A 388 -22.59 -0.90 -2.25
C GLN A 388 -21.34 -0.66 -3.12
N MET A 389 -20.76 0.54 -3.05
CA MET A 389 -19.52 0.85 -3.78
C MET A 389 -18.34 -0.04 -3.38
N ILE A 390 -18.26 -0.44 -2.10
CA ILE A 390 -17.26 -1.39 -1.57
C ILE A 390 -17.54 -2.81 -2.09
N ARG A 391 -18.79 -3.26 -2.06
CA ARG A 391 -19.18 -4.59 -2.57
C ARG A 391 -18.83 -4.78 -4.04
N ASP A 392 -18.93 -3.71 -4.82
CA ASP A 392 -18.54 -3.73 -6.23
C ASP A 392 -17.01 -3.58 -6.41
N GLU A 393 -16.24 -3.64 -5.31
CA GLU A 393 -14.77 -3.50 -5.15
C GLU A 393 -14.15 -2.21 -5.72
N LYS A 394 -14.98 -1.31 -6.26
CA LYS A 394 -14.56 -0.13 -7.00
C LYS A 394 -13.63 0.76 -6.15
N ILE A 395 -13.83 0.86 -4.84
CA ILE A 395 -13.07 1.77 -3.97
C ILE A 395 -11.68 1.24 -3.62
N TYR A 396 -11.56 -0.05 -3.29
CA TYR A 396 -10.29 -0.63 -2.85
C TYR A 396 -9.37 -0.99 -4.02
N GLN A 397 -9.93 -1.39 -5.18
CA GLN A 397 -9.15 -1.75 -6.36
C GLN A 397 -8.83 -0.57 -7.28
N LYS A 398 -9.77 0.38 -7.43
CA LYS A 398 -9.56 1.61 -8.21
C LYS A 398 -9.54 2.77 -7.24
N THR A 399 -8.37 3.15 -6.73
CA THR A 399 -8.27 4.32 -5.86
C THR A 399 -8.88 5.53 -6.58
N LEU A 400 -10.03 6.00 -6.11
CA LEU A 400 -10.77 7.10 -6.71
C LEU A 400 -10.22 8.40 -6.13
N ASN A 401 -9.86 9.37 -6.96
CA ASN A 401 -9.60 10.71 -6.44
C ASN A 401 -10.91 11.32 -5.87
N PRO A 402 -10.83 12.35 -5.00
CA PRO A 402 -12.01 12.89 -4.34
C PRO A 402 -13.12 13.31 -5.31
N GLU A 403 -12.76 13.88 -6.46
CA GLU A 403 -13.72 14.29 -7.49
C GLU A 403 -14.47 13.09 -8.09
N LYS A 404 -13.74 12.04 -8.51
CA LYS A 404 -14.31 10.80 -9.04
C LYS A 404 -15.09 10.02 -7.98
N PHE A 405 -14.64 10.02 -6.73
CA PHE A 405 -15.38 9.41 -5.64
C PHE A 405 -16.76 10.04 -5.49
N LYS A 406 -16.82 11.38 -5.49
CA LYS A 406 -18.08 12.14 -5.42
C LYS A 406 -19.01 11.84 -6.60
N GLU A 407 -18.46 11.82 -7.82
CA GLU A 407 -19.21 11.46 -9.03
C GLU A 407 -19.80 10.04 -8.94
N TYR A 408 -18.96 9.05 -8.61
CA TYR A 408 -19.42 7.67 -8.47
C TYR A 408 -20.46 7.54 -7.36
N TYR A 409 -20.23 8.17 -6.21
CA TYR A 409 -21.18 8.17 -5.10
C TYR A 409 -22.56 8.67 -5.55
N ASN A 410 -22.61 9.80 -6.25
CA ASN A 410 -23.86 10.37 -6.73
C ASN A 410 -24.56 9.43 -7.72
N ASN A 411 -23.83 8.79 -8.65
CA ASN A 411 -24.41 7.83 -9.57
C ASN A 411 -25.06 6.62 -8.85
N TYR A 412 -24.46 6.14 -7.77
CA TYR A 412 -25.06 5.07 -6.95
C TYR A 412 -26.26 5.57 -6.17
N LYS A 413 -26.20 6.80 -5.64
CA LYS A 413 -27.30 7.42 -4.93
C LYS A 413 -28.53 7.52 -5.82
N ASP A 414 -28.37 8.11 -7.00
CA ASP A 414 -29.45 8.30 -7.97
C ASP A 414 -30.03 6.94 -8.40
N GLY A 415 -29.16 5.96 -8.67
CA GLY A 415 -29.60 4.59 -9.00
C GLY A 415 -30.37 3.89 -7.88
N MET A 416 -29.98 4.09 -6.62
CA MET A 416 -30.71 3.56 -5.47
C MET A 416 -32.06 4.27 -5.28
N GLU A 417 -32.11 5.59 -5.42
CA GLU A 417 -33.36 6.37 -5.34
C GLU A 417 -34.38 5.89 -6.38
N ILE A 418 -33.95 5.62 -7.62
CA ILE A 418 -34.82 5.03 -8.66
C ILE A 418 -35.38 3.67 -8.24
N VAL A 419 -34.55 2.77 -7.69
CA VAL A 419 -35.01 1.45 -7.24
C VAL A 419 -36.01 1.57 -6.09
N TYR A 420 -35.79 2.50 -5.15
CA TYR A 420 -36.75 2.75 -4.07
C TYR A 420 -38.06 3.34 -4.57
N GLU A 421 -38.03 4.22 -5.57
CA GLU A 421 -39.24 4.75 -6.23
C GLU A 421 -40.01 3.66 -6.99
N GLU A 422 -39.32 2.77 -7.71
CA GLU A 422 -39.94 1.62 -8.40
C GLU A 422 -40.57 0.61 -7.40
N ILE A 423 -39.89 0.35 -6.28
CA ILE A 423 -40.44 -0.48 -5.20
C ILE A 423 -41.66 0.21 -4.58
N ALA A 424 -41.58 1.51 -4.27
CA ALA A 424 -42.71 2.24 -3.70
C ALA A 424 -43.91 2.32 -4.67
N ALA A 425 -43.66 2.46 -5.97
CA ALA A 425 -44.71 2.46 -7.00
C ALA A 425 -45.32 1.07 -7.24
N SER A 426 -44.55 -0.01 -7.05
CA SER A 426 -45.06 -1.39 -7.13
C SER A 426 -45.75 -1.86 -5.83
N VAL A 427 -45.48 -1.20 -4.71
CA VAL A 427 -46.22 -1.34 -3.44
C VAL A 427 -47.32 -0.26 -3.38
N ASN A 428 -48.21 -0.25 -4.37
CA ASN A 428 -49.37 0.62 -4.34
C ASN A 428 -50.48 -0.03 -3.46
N PRO A 429 -51.05 0.64 -2.43
CA PRO A 429 -51.96 0.02 -1.46
C PRO A 429 -53.42 -0.15 -1.93
N GLU A 430 -53.70 -0.17 -3.24
CA GLU A 430 -55.08 -0.27 -3.72
C GLU A 430 -55.64 -1.71 -3.85
N GLU A 431 -54.87 -2.73 -3.44
CA GLU A 431 -55.38 -4.11 -3.28
C GLU A 431 -55.27 -4.58 -1.83
N SER A 432 -55.84 -3.82 -0.90
CA SER A 432 -56.31 -4.37 0.37
C SER A 432 -57.56 -3.62 0.84
N PHE A 433 -58.69 -3.94 0.24
CA PHE A 433 -60.01 -3.81 0.85
C PHE A 433 -60.85 -5.05 0.57
#